data_AF-A0AB38G7I6-F1
#
_entry.id   AF-A0AB38G7I6-F1
#
_cell.length_a   1.000
_cell.length_b   1.000
_cell.length_c   1.000
_cell.angle_alpha   90.00
_cell.angle_beta   90.00
_cell.angle_gamma   90.00
#
_symmetry.space_group_name_H-M   'P 1'
#
loop_
_entity.id
_entity.type
_entity.pdbx_description
1 polymer ?
#
loop_
_entity_poly.entity_id
_entity_poly.type
_entity_poly.pdbx_seq_one_letter_code
_entity_poly.pdbx_strand_id
1 'polypeptide(L)'
;MPNLEEQYENLYEFIKNFEILIQKNIFNGRHTEKVRNFGNEIMTLCRSKAFNISTDDITSLNSFNELLIQTPDSSKSYLISQVENFYTDIIEPSKDELY
;
A
#
# COMPACT_ATOMS: atom_id res chain seq x y z
N MET A 1 20.94 9.77 8.56
CA MET A 1 19.69 10.11 7.87
C MET A 1 19.63 9.22 6.66
N PRO A 2 18.64 8.31 6.58
CA PRO A 2 18.42 7.56 5.35
C PRO A 2 18.25 8.55 4.20
N ASN A 3 18.78 8.21 3.05
CA ASN A 3 18.52 9.01 1.86
C ASN A 3 17.04 8.83 1.50
N LEU A 4 16.31 9.91 1.21
CA LEU A 4 14.91 9.82 0.77
C LEU A 4 14.74 8.86 -0.42
N GLU A 5 15.75 8.77 -1.29
CA GLU A 5 15.75 7.78 -2.38
C GLU A 5 15.89 6.33 -1.87
N GLU A 6 16.71 6.09 -0.86
CA GLU A 6 16.85 4.76 -0.22
C GLU A 6 15.53 4.35 0.45
N GLN A 7 14.82 5.29 1.08
CA GLN A 7 13.48 5.02 1.62
C GLN A 7 12.47 4.68 0.52
N TYR A 8 12.55 5.32 -0.65
CA TYR A 8 11.69 4.96 -1.77
C TYR A 8 12.04 3.60 -2.38
N GLU A 9 13.32 3.23 -2.44
CA GLU A 9 13.75 1.88 -2.84
C GLU A 9 13.23 0.83 -1.85
N ASN A 10 13.34 1.08 -0.55
CA ASN A 10 12.80 0.21 0.50
C ASN A 10 11.27 0.10 0.39
N LEU A 11 10.57 1.23 0.24
CA LEU A 11 9.12 1.25 0.06
C LEU A 11 8.70 0.42 -1.16
N TYR A 12 9.47 0.48 -2.26
CA TYR A 12 9.18 -0.30 -3.45
C TYR A 12 9.18 -1.80 -3.15
N GLU A 13 10.19 -2.30 -2.45
CA GLU A 13 10.28 -3.71 -2.04
C GLU A 13 9.15 -4.10 -1.08
N PHE A 14 8.81 -3.23 -0.12
CA PHE A 14 7.66 -3.45 0.77
C PHE A 14 6.33 -3.52 0.00
N ILE A 15 6.12 -2.64 -0.97
CA ILE A 15 4.94 -2.65 -1.84
C ILE A 15 4.89 -3.95 -2.65
N LYS A 16 6.01 -4.45 -3.17
CA LYS A 16 6.02 -5.74 -3.89
C LYS A 16 5.63 -6.91 -3.01
N ASN A 17 6.11 -6.93 -1.76
CA ASN A 17 5.70 -7.95 -0.79
C ASN A 17 4.21 -7.83 -0.43
N PHE A 18 3.71 -6.61 -0.27
CA PHE A 18 2.30 -6.33 -0.02
C PHE A 18 1.41 -6.78 -1.19
N GLU A 19 1.80 -6.48 -2.43
CA GLU A 19 1.13 -6.94 -3.65
C GLU A 19 1.00 -8.47 -3.69
N ILE A 20 2.09 -9.19 -3.39
CA ILE A 20 2.13 -10.66 -3.34
C ILE A 20 1.17 -11.19 -2.26
N LEU A 21 1.17 -10.58 -1.08
CA LEU A 21 0.32 -10.98 0.04
C LEU A 21 -1.17 -10.86 -0.32
N ILE A 22 -1.58 -9.72 -0.87
CA ILE A 22 -2.97 -9.50 -1.29
C ILE A 22 -3.36 -10.44 -2.43
N GLN A 23 -2.48 -10.63 -3.42
CA GLN A 23 -2.72 -11.54 -4.54
C GLN A 23 -2.95 -12.98 -4.09
N LYS A 24 -2.15 -13.48 -3.16
CA LYS A 24 -2.24 -14.87 -2.66
C LYS A 24 -3.44 -15.07 -1.75
N ASN A 25 -3.66 -14.16 -0.81
CA ASN A 25 -4.61 -14.39 0.28
C ASN A 25 -6.04 -13.96 -0.05
N ILE A 26 -6.24 -13.09 -1.04
CA ILE A 26 -7.56 -12.58 -1.42
C ILE A 26 -7.97 -13.08 -2.80
N PHE A 27 -7.07 -12.96 -3.78
CA PHE A 27 -7.46 -13.11 -5.18
C PHE A 27 -7.05 -14.44 -5.82
N ASN A 28 -6.28 -15.27 -5.12
CA ASN A 28 -5.72 -16.52 -5.65
C ASN A 28 -5.02 -16.31 -7.01
N GLY A 29 -4.21 -15.24 -7.11
CA GLY A 29 -3.47 -14.89 -8.33
C GLY A 29 -4.28 -14.24 -9.45
N ARG A 30 -5.53 -13.83 -9.19
CA ARG A 30 -6.36 -13.03 -10.12
C ARG A 30 -6.25 -11.53 -9.81
N HIS A 31 -6.74 -10.68 -10.71
CA HIS A 31 -6.75 -9.22 -10.53
C HIS A 31 -5.35 -8.60 -10.26
N THR A 32 -4.28 -9.24 -10.74
CA THR A 32 -2.89 -8.81 -10.52
C THR A 32 -2.62 -7.39 -10.99
N GLU A 33 -3.24 -6.97 -12.10
CA GLU A 33 -3.12 -5.60 -12.59
C GLU A 33 -3.74 -4.58 -11.63
N LYS A 34 -4.90 -4.88 -11.02
CA LYS A 34 -5.53 -3.99 -10.04
C LYS A 34 -4.72 -3.87 -8.76
N VAL A 35 -4.16 -4.98 -8.28
CA VAL A 35 -3.26 -4.96 -7.10
C VAL A 35 -1.99 -4.15 -7.40
N ARG A 36 -1.39 -4.35 -8.57
CA ARG A 36 -0.21 -3.58 -9.00
C ARG A 36 -0.53 -2.10 -9.20
N ASN A 37 -1.71 -1.77 -9.71
CA ASN A 37 -2.15 -0.38 -9.82
C ASN A 37 -2.27 0.29 -8.44
N PHE A 38 -2.84 -0.41 -7.46
CA PHE A 38 -2.90 0.07 -6.08
C PHE A 38 -1.51 0.30 -5.48
N GLY A 39 -0.58 -0.65 -5.65
CA GLY A 39 0.81 -0.49 -5.23
C GLY A 39 1.50 0.73 -5.87
N ASN A 40 1.31 0.94 -7.16
CA ASN A 40 1.86 2.10 -7.88
C ASN A 40 1.29 3.43 -7.38
N GLU A 41 -0.01 3.49 -7.07
CA GLU A 41 -0.63 4.69 -6.51
C GLU A 41 -0.12 5.00 -5.11
N ILE A 42 0.07 3.99 -4.24
CA ILE A 42 0.72 4.17 -2.93
C ILE A 42 2.13 4.75 -3.10
N MET A 43 2.95 4.18 -3.97
CA MET A 43 4.31 4.68 -4.25
C MET A 43 4.28 6.14 -4.72
N THR A 44 3.40 6.45 -5.67
CA THR A 44 3.25 7.81 -6.21
C THR A 44 2.82 8.80 -5.13
N LEU A 45 1.87 8.40 -4.29
CA LEU A 45 1.36 9.18 -3.17
C LEU A 45 2.48 9.48 -2.16
N CYS A 46 3.22 8.46 -1.71
CA CYS A 46 4.36 8.61 -0.81
C CYS A 46 5.45 9.52 -1.38
N ARG A 47 5.79 9.38 -2.67
CA ARG A 47 6.76 10.27 -3.35
C ARG A 47 6.26 11.70 -3.44
N SER A 48 4.99 11.91 -3.77
CA SER A 48 4.40 13.25 -3.95
C SER A 48 4.32 14.07 -2.67
N LYS A 49 4.15 13.39 -1.53
CA LYS A 49 3.98 14.00 -0.21
C LYS A 49 5.14 13.74 0.74
N ALA A 50 6.24 13.15 0.25
CA ALA A 50 7.41 12.75 1.06
C ALA A 50 7.00 12.02 2.35
N PHE A 51 6.22 10.95 2.20
CA PHE A 51 5.63 10.15 3.29
C PHE A 51 4.65 10.88 4.23
N ASN A 52 4.43 12.19 4.10
CA ASN A 52 3.48 12.95 4.91
C ASN A 52 2.02 12.71 4.48
N ILE A 53 1.54 11.48 4.69
CA ILE A 53 0.20 11.00 4.35
C ILE A 53 -0.46 10.29 5.53
N SER A 54 -1.78 10.13 5.53
CA SER A 54 -2.49 9.32 6.52
C SER A 54 -3.03 8.01 5.91
N THR A 55 -3.57 7.13 6.74
CA THR A 55 -4.32 5.95 6.25
C THR A 55 -5.51 6.36 5.37
N ASP A 56 -6.17 7.49 5.68
CA ASP A 56 -7.29 8.01 4.90
C ASP A 56 -6.87 8.42 3.48
N ASP A 57 -5.65 8.96 3.31
CA ASP A 57 -5.12 9.26 1.98
C ASP A 57 -5.02 7.98 1.12
N ILE A 58 -4.67 6.84 1.73
CA ILE A 58 -4.53 5.54 1.05
C ILE A 58 -5.89 4.92 0.77
N THR A 59 -6.80 4.90 1.74
CA THR A 59 -8.15 4.32 1.57
C THR A 59 -9.06 5.17 0.69
N SER A 60 -8.71 6.45 0.46
CA SER A 60 -9.39 7.33 -0.50
C SER A 60 -8.92 7.12 -1.95
N LEU A 61 -7.88 6.31 -2.20
CA LEU A 61 -7.39 6.05 -3.55
C LEU A 61 -8.46 5.35 -4.40
N ASN A 62 -8.62 5.78 -5.65
CA ASN A 62 -9.53 5.15 -6.60
C ASN A 62 -9.16 3.67 -6.80
N SER A 63 -7.86 3.37 -6.88
CA SER A 63 -7.38 1.99 -6.99
C SER A 63 -7.73 1.13 -5.78
N PHE A 64 -7.78 1.68 -4.56
CA PHE A 64 -8.23 0.96 -3.37
C PHE A 64 -9.73 0.64 -3.47
N ASN A 65 -10.55 1.62 -3.84
CA ASN A 65 -11.99 1.42 -4.04
C ASN A 65 -12.27 0.36 -5.11
N GLU A 66 -11.55 0.40 -6.24
CA GLU A 66 -11.64 -0.62 -7.27
C GLU A 66 -11.24 -2.00 -6.77
N LEU A 67 -10.19 -2.08 -5.96
CA LEU A 67 -9.72 -3.33 -5.39
C LEU A 67 -10.76 -3.91 -4.43
N LEU A 68 -11.33 -3.06 -3.57
CA LEU A 68 -12.36 -3.41 -2.60
C LEU A 68 -13.65 -3.94 -3.27
N ILE A 69 -14.01 -3.41 -4.44
CA ILE A 69 -15.13 -3.91 -5.26
C ILE A 69 -14.86 -5.34 -5.75
N GLN A 70 -13.62 -5.67 -6.11
CA GLN A 70 -13.26 -7.02 -6.56
C GLN A 70 -13.06 -8.01 -5.40
N THR A 71 -12.80 -7.50 -4.19
CA THR A 71 -12.57 -8.32 -3.01
C THR A 71 -13.84 -9.05 -2.59
N PRO A 72 -13.81 -10.39 -2.41
CA PRO A 72 -14.92 -11.13 -1.84
C PRO A 72 -15.33 -10.55 -0.48
N ASP A 73 -16.63 -10.50 -0.17
CA ASP A 73 -17.13 -9.90 1.07
C ASP A 73 -16.47 -10.49 2.32
N SER A 74 -16.21 -11.80 2.32
CA SER A 74 -15.52 -12.51 3.41
C SER A 74 -14.09 -12.04 3.67
N SER A 75 -13.47 -11.34 2.71
CA SER A 75 -12.08 -10.91 2.74
C SER A 75 -11.92 -9.38 2.78
N LYS A 76 -13.03 -8.61 2.78
CA LYS A 76 -12.97 -7.14 2.81
C LYS A 76 -12.34 -6.59 4.08
N SER A 77 -12.73 -7.13 5.25
CA SER A 77 -12.11 -6.75 6.52
C SER A 77 -10.62 -7.07 6.53
N TYR A 78 -10.23 -8.22 5.98
CA TYR A 78 -8.83 -8.59 5.84
C TYR A 78 -8.07 -7.59 4.96
N LEU A 79 -8.59 -7.22 3.78
CA LEU A 79 -7.94 -6.21 2.93
C LEU A 79 -7.73 -4.89 3.66
N ILE A 80 -8.75 -4.39 4.37
CA ILE A 80 -8.68 -3.14 5.13
C ILE A 80 -7.59 -3.23 6.19
N SER A 81 -7.57 -4.29 7.00
CA SER A 81 -6.53 -4.48 8.02
C SER A 81 -5.13 -4.63 7.42
N GLN A 82 -4.98 -5.24 6.24
CA GLN A 82 -3.67 -5.29 5.58
C GLN A 82 -3.18 -3.90 5.14
N VAL A 83 -4.08 -3.02 4.70
CA VAL A 83 -3.73 -1.62 4.37
C VAL A 83 -3.38 -0.83 5.63
N GLU A 84 -4.15 -0.98 6.71
CA GLU A 84 -3.88 -0.34 8.00
C GLU A 84 -2.53 -0.77 8.57
N ASN A 85 -2.23 -2.07 8.54
CA ASN A 85 -0.94 -2.61 8.99
C ASN A 85 0.20 -2.10 8.10
N PHE A 86 0.03 -2.11 6.77
CA PHE A 86 1.05 -1.59 5.86
C PHE A 86 1.37 -0.12 6.12
N TYR A 87 0.34 0.70 6.37
CA TYR A 87 0.54 2.09 6.76
C TYR A 87 1.31 2.20 8.08
N THR A 88 0.86 1.49 9.12
CA THR A 88 1.41 1.60 10.49
C THR A 88 2.84 1.07 10.59
N ASP A 89 3.12 -0.04 9.92
CA ASP A 89 4.41 -0.75 10.06
C ASP A 89 5.48 -0.22 9.10
N ILE A 90 5.09 0.35 7.96
CA ILE A 90 6.02 0.74 6.88
C ILE A 90 6.00 2.24 6.60
N ILE A 91 4.83 2.83 6.35
CA ILE A 91 4.74 4.22 5.87
C ILE A 91 4.91 5.21 7.02
N GLU A 92 4.24 4.98 8.15
CA GLU A 92 4.25 5.89 9.28
C GLU A 92 5.65 6.07 9.90
N PRO A 93 6.43 5.00 10.16
CA PRO A 93 7.80 5.13 10.68
C PRO A 93 8.73 5.88 9.72
N SER A 94 8.47 5.80 8.41
CA SER A 94 9.27 6.52 7.40
C SER A 94 9.16 8.04 7.53
N LYS A 95 8.11 8.57 8.19
CA LYS A 95 7.99 10.01 8.50
C LYS A 95 8.96 10.46 9.58
N ASP A 96 9.12 9.65 10.63
CA ASP A 96 9.98 9.98 11.78
C ASP A 96 11.46 9.93 11.38
N GLU A 97 11.82 9.16 10.36
CA GLU A 97 13.17 9.10 9.82
C GLU A 97 13.59 10.33 8.99
N LEU A 98 12.66 11.21 8.64
CA LEU A 98 12.91 12.42 7.85
C LEU A 98 13.28 13.65 8.70
N TYR A 99 13.12 13.59 10.02
CA TYR A 99 13.34 14.69 10.97
C TYR A 99 14.56 14.44 11.88
#